data_AF-A0A6I6ELW5-F1
#
_entry.id   AF-A0A6I6ELW5-F1
#
_cell.length_a   1.000
_cell.length_b   1.000
_cell.length_c   1.000
_cell.angle_alpha   90.00
_cell.angle_beta   90.00
_cell.angle_gamma   90.00
#
_symmetry.space_group_name_H-M   'P 1'
#
loop_
_entity.id
_entity.type
_entity.pdbx_description
1 polymer ?
#
loop_
_entity_poly.entity_id
_entity_poly.type
_entity_poly.pdbx_seq_one_letter_code
_entity_poly.pdbx_strand_id
1 'polypeptide(L)'
;MITAAHAEMKRKLLITLEAQKIFSCVARMNQRYGTTLVALVLKGSKNKKVLELNFDKLSTYGIMRQYSEKDIKNMINVLIAEGYMALTESEYPVVRLTEKAVNVLKGKEQVFKKMHKKIQSKRLIILYLKCLRALEKLYQIGKRFRLILYFQTVLYVS
;
A
#
# COMPACT_ATOMS: atom_id res chain seq x y z
N MET A 1 -12.83 -28.33 -13.00
CA MET A 1 -11.51 -28.07 -12.37
C MET A 1 -10.62 -27.09 -13.16
N ILE A 2 -10.57 -27.16 -14.50
CA ILE A 2 -9.69 -26.30 -15.34
C ILE A 2 -10.07 -24.80 -15.32
N THR A 3 -11.34 -24.45 -15.12
CA THR A 3 -11.84 -23.06 -15.12
C THR A 3 -11.45 -22.25 -13.88
N ALA A 4 -11.32 -22.88 -12.71
CA ALA A 4 -10.92 -22.21 -11.46
C ALA A 4 -9.44 -21.81 -11.48
N ALA A 5 -8.56 -22.69 -11.99
CA ALA A 5 -7.13 -22.42 -12.13
C ALA A 5 -6.84 -21.27 -13.13
N HIS A 6 -7.60 -21.19 -14.23
CA HIS A 6 -7.51 -20.06 -15.18
C HIS A 6 -7.99 -18.73 -14.56
N ALA A 7 -9.01 -18.77 -13.70
CA ALA A 7 -9.50 -17.59 -12.99
C ALA A 7 -8.50 -17.10 -11.91
N GLU A 8 -7.75 -18.01 -11.27
CA GLU A 8 -6.67 -17.66 -10.34
C GLU A 8 -5.46 -17.04 -11.03
N MET A 9 -5.13 -17.49 -12.24
CA MET A 9 -4.02 -16.94 -13.03
C MET A 9 -4.32 -15.50 -13.50
N LYS A 10 -5.59 -15.18 -13.78
CA LYS A 10 -6.06 -13.84 -14.20
C LYS A 10 -5.89 -12.73 -13.15
N ARG A 11 -5.46 -13.03 -11.92
CA ARG A 11 -5.29 -12.05 -10.82
C ARG A 11 -3.84 -11.95 -10.30
N LYS A 12 -2.87 -12.35 -11.11
CA LYS A 12 -1.45 -12.28 -10.79
C LYS A 12 -0.78 -11.24 -11.70
N LEU A 13 -0.15 -10.24 -11.10
CA LEU A 13 0.64 -9.24 -11.82
C LEU A 13 2.10 -9.67 -11.81
N LEU A 14 2.73 -9.75 -12.98
CA LEU A 14 4.15 -10.08 -13.10
C LEU A 14 4.99 -8.89 -12.62
N ILE A 15 5.80 -9.10 -11.58
CA ILE A 15 6.61 -8.07 -10.92
C ILE A 15 8.10 -8.44 -10.90
N THR A 16 8.55 -9.31 -11.81
CA THR A 16 9.92 -9.82 -11.83
C THR A 16 10.95 -8.69 -11.88
N LEU A 17 10.71 -7.65 -12.68
CA LEU A 17 11.64 -6.52 -12.81
C LEU A 17 11.73 -5.71 -11.51
N GLU A 18 10.60 -5.44 -10.85
CA GLU A 18 10.56 -4.79 -9.55
C GLU A 18 11.29 -5.63 -8.50
N ALA A 19 11.04 -6.94 -8.48
CA ALA A 19 11.69 -7.87 -7.56
C ALA A 19 13.21 -7.87 -7.76
N GLN A 20 13.70 -7.95 -9.00
CA GLN A 20 15.12 -7.89 -9.33
C GLN A 20 15.77 -6.58 -8.89
N LYS A 21 15.08 -5.44 -9.06
CA LYS A 21 15.55 -4.13 -8.57
C LYS A 21 15.70 -4.12 -7.05
N ILE A 22 14.69 -4.64 -6.33
CA ILE A 22 14.70 -4.74 -4.87
C ILE A 22 15.85 -5.64 -4.40
N PHE A 23 15.97 -6.85 -4.95
CA PHE A 23 17.01 -7.79 -4.57
C PHE A 23 18.41 -7.26 -4.86
N SER A 24 18.59 -6.61 -6.02
CA SER A 24 19.83 -5.93 -6.40
C SER A 24 20.25 -4.86 -5.40
N CYS A 25 19.27 -4.11 -4.87
CA CYS A 25 19.52 -3.08 -3.86
C CYS A 25 19.92 -3.70 -2.52
N VAL A 26 19.19 -4.72 -2.05
CA VAL A 26 19.49 -5.43 -0.79
C VAL A 26 20.90 -6.04 -0.83
N ALA A 27 21.27 -6.66 -1.95
CA ALA A 27 22.60 -7.21 -2.16
C ALA A 27 23.70 -6.13 -2.11
N ARG A 28 23.51 -4.99 -2.80
CA ARG A 28 24.47 -3.85 -2.79
C ARG A 28 24.60 -3.18 -1.42
N MET A 29 23.57 -3.27 -0.59
CA MET A 29 23.56 -2.80 0.79
C MET A 29 24.08 -3.86 1.78
N ASN A 30 24.72 -4.93 1.27
CA ASN A 30 25.31 -6.03 2.05
C ASN A 30 24.34 -6.75 3.00
N GLN A 31 23.03 -6.64 2.79
CA GLN A 31 21.99 -7.29 3.61
C GLN A 31 22.04 -6.92 5.12
N ARG A 32 22.51 -5.71 5.44
CA ARG A 32 22.67 -5.23 6.84
C ARG A 32 21.60 -4.25 7.30
N TYR A 33 20.55 -4.03 6.50
CA TYR A 33 19.58 -2.97 6.73
C TYR A 33 18.14 -3.45 6.63
N GLY A 34 17.26 -2.79 7.37
CA GLY A 34 15.83 -3.06 7.37
C GLY A 34 15.11 -2.53 6.14
N THR A 35 13.86 -2.97 5.99
CA THR A 35 12.97 -2.66 4.86
C THR A 35 12.80 -1.16 4.60
N THR A 36 12.74 -0.35 5.67
CA THR A 36 12.56 1.11 5.56
C THR A 36 13.71 1.77 4.83
N LEU A 37 14.96 1.45 5.17
CA LEU A 37 16.11 2.09 4.55
C LEU A 37 16.26 1.64 3.09
N VAL A 38 16.05 0.35 2.82
CA VAL A 38 16.03 -0.19 1.45
C VAL A 38 14.99 0.53 0.59
N ALA A 39 13.78 0.73 1.11
CA ALA A 39 12.73 1.46 0.39
C ALA A 39 13.10 2.91 0.09
N LEU A 40 13.75 3.61 1.03
CA LEU A 40 14.22 4.98 0.83
C LEU A 40 15.29 5.08 -0.26
N VAL A 41 16.24 4.13 -0.31
CA VAL A 41 17.27 4.06 -1.35
C VAL A 41 16.64 3.82 -2.72
N LEU A 42 15.77 2.82 -2.84
CA LEU A 42 15.07 2.51 -4.09
C LEU A 42 14.21 3.69 -4.59
N LYS A 43 13.59 4.44 -3.68
CA LYS A 43 12.82 5.65 -3.99
C LYS A 43 13.72 6.80 -4.47
N GLY A 44 14.97 6.84 -4.04
CA GLY A 44 15.87 7.98 -4.28
C GLY A 44 15.62 9.12 -3.27
N SER A 45 15.36 8.77 -2.01
CA SER A 45 15.09 9.74 -0.95
C SER A 45 16.37 10.42 -0.49
N LYS A 46 16.30 11.74 -0.27
CA LYS A 46 17.38 12.56 0.35
C LYS A 46 17.43 12.42 1.87
N ASN A 47 16.96 11.31 2.42
CA ASN A 47 16.95 11.08 3.86
C ASN A 47 18.39 11.14 4.42
N LYS A 48 18.58 11.77 5.59
CA LYS A 48 19.90 11.97 6.20
C LYS A 48 20.72 10.68 6.27
N LYS A 49 20.11 9.59 6.73
CA LYS A 49 20.79 8.29 6.90
C LYS A 49 21.18 7.63 5.57
N VAL A 50 20.43 7.90 4.50
CA VAL A 50 20.77 7.42 3.15
C VAL A 50 22.05 8.11 2.65
N LEU A 51 22.16 9.42 2.88
CA LEU A 51 23.32 10.22 2.47
C LEU A 51 24.55 9.94 3.34
N GLU A 52 24.38 9.85 4.67
CA GLU A 52 25.46 9.50 5.61
C GLU A 52 26.11 8.15 5.27
N LEU A 53 25.31 7.19 4.79
CA LEU A 53 25.78 5.87 4.38
C LEU A 53 26.23 5.81 2.91
N ASN A 54 26.28 6.94 2.21
CA ASN A 54 26.66 7.06 0.80
C ASN A 54 25.82 6.18 -0.16
N PHE A 55 24.57 5.88 0.20
CA PHE A 55 23.71 5.05 -0.63
C PHE A 55 23.14 5.78 -1.84
N ASP A 56 23.28 7.10 -1.90
CA ASP A 56 23.02 7.93 -3.08
C ASP A 56 23.96 7.61 -4.26
N LYS A 57 25.13 7.02 -4.00
CA LYS A 57 26.10 6.60 -5.02
C LYS A 57 25.83 5.21 -5.61
N LEU A 58 24.90 4.44 -5.02
CA LEU A 58 24.56 3.12 -5.53
C LEU A 58 23.83 3.22 -6.87
N SER A 59 24.12 2.31 -7.80
CA SER A 59 23.38 2.21 -9.08
C SER A 59 21.89 1.92 -8.92
N THR A 60 21.47 1.43 -7.76
CA THR A 60 20.06 1.18 -7.41
C THR A 60 19.37 2.38 -6.77
N TYR A 61 20.08 3.48 -6.50
CA TYR A 61 19.51 4.67 -5.91
C TYR A 61 18.49 5.33 -6.85
N GLY A 62 17.24 5.41 -6.42
CA GLY A 62 16.17 6.01 -7.21
C GLY A 62 15.73 5.19 -8.43
N ILE A 63 16.11 3.91 -8.55
CA ILE A 63 15.70 3.05 -9.65
C ILE A 63 14.17 2.75 -9.67
N MET A 64 13.48 3.08 -8.57
CA MET A 64 12.04 2.95 -8.39
C MET A 64 11.38 4.31 -8.07
N ARG A 65 11.92 5.43 -8.58
CA ARG A 65 11.39 6.80 -8.36
C ARG A 65 9.91 6.96 -8.71
N GLN A 66 9.39 6.18 -9.65
CA GLN A 66 7.98 6.20 -10.05
C GLN A 66 7.02 5.66 -8.98
N TYR A 67 7.51 4.86 -8.04
CA TYR A 67 6.70 4.28 -6.97
C TYR A 67 6.67 5.18 -5.73
N SER A 68 5.62 5.08 -4.92
CA SER A 68 5.64 5.69 -3.59
C SER A 68 6.49 4.84 -2.64
N GLU A 69 7.07 5.44 -1.61
CA GLU A 69 7.83 4.70 -0.58
C GLU A 69 6.96 3.59 0.05
N LYS A 70 5.68 3.90 0.28
CA LYS A 70 4.70 2.94 0.80
C LYS A 70 4.49 1.76 -0.15
N ASP A 71 4.41 2.00 -1.46
CA ASP A 71 4.25 0.92 -2.43
C ASP A 71 5.50 0.03 -2.50
N ILE A 72 6.69 0.62 -2.41
CA ILE A 72 7.95 -0.13 -2.36
C ILE A 72 8.00 -1.00 -1.10
N LYS A 73 7.69 -0.43 0.08
CA LYS A 73 7.58 -1.20 1.34
C LYS A 73 6.58 -2.34 1.23
N ASN A 74 5.42 -2.10 0.63
CA ASN A 74 4.42 -3.14 0.41
C ASN A 74 4.93 -4.25 -0.52
N MET A 75 5.70 -3.92 -1.56
CA MET A 75 6.32 -4.93 -2.43
C MET A 75 7.35 -5.76 -1.66
N ILE A 76 8.23 -5.11 -0.88
CA ILE A 76 9.20 -5.80 -0.03
C ILE A 76 8.51 -6.78 0.92
N ASN A 77 7.42 -6.36 1.58
CA ASN A 77 6.67 -7.22 2.49
C ASN A 77 6.03 -8.42 1.78
N VAL A 78 5.50 -8.23 0.57
CA VAL A 78 4.99 -9.34 -0.24
C VAL A 78 6.11 -10.32 -0.59
N LEU A 79 7.27 -9.82 -1.00
CA LEU A 79 8.42 -10.66 -1.34
C LEU A 79 8.97 -11.43 -0.12
N ILE A 80 8.88 -10.85 1.08
CA ILE A 80 9.18 -11.56 2.34
C ILE A 80 8.16 -12.68 2.58
N ALA A 81 6.86 -12.37 2.48
CA ALA A 81 5.78 -13.35 2.68
C ALA A 81 5.83 -14.52 1.68
N GLU A 82 6.29 -14.27 0.46
CA GLU A 82 6.46 -15.28 -0.61
C GLU A 82 7.80 -16.05 -0.51
N GLY A 83 8.61 -15.78 0.52
CA GLY A 83 9.83 -16.51 0.85
C GLY A 83 11.07 -16.13 0.01
N TYR A 84 11.03 -15.03 -0.74
CA TYR A 84 12.21 -14.53 -1.45
C TYR A 84 13.18 -13.79 -0.53
N MET A 85 12.68 -13.26 0.58
CA MET A 85 13.45 -12.55 1.58
C MET A 85 13.04 -12.99 2.98
N ALA A 86 13.97 -12.91 3.92
CA ALA A 86 13.73 -13.17 5.33
C ALA A 86 14.15 -11.97 6.17
N LEU A 87 13.50 -11.79 7.31
CA LEU A 87 13.93 -10.87 8.36
C LEU A 87 14.69 -11.65 9.43
N THR A 88 15.72 -11.05 10.00
CA THR A 88 16.39 -11.62 11.18
C THR A 88 15.53 -11.45 12.44
N GLU A 89 15.63 -12.41 13.36
CA GLU A 89 14.99 -12.38 14.67
C GLU A 89 15.83 -11.55 15.66
N SER A 90 15.93 -10.25 15.41
CA SER A 90 16.67 -9.30 16.24
C SER A 90 15.83 -8.08 16.55
N GLU A 91 16.18 -7.33 17.60
CA GLU A 91 15.56 -6.05 17.96
C GLU A 91 15.52 -5.09 16.75
N TYR A 92 16.55 -5.15 15.91
CA TYR A 92 16.63 -4.45 14.64
C TYR A 92 16.63 -5.46 13.48
N PRO A 93 15.45 -5.83 12.92
CA PRO A 93 15.37 -6.83 11.88
C PRO A 93 15.98 -6.32 10.56
N VAL A 94 16.91 -7.08 10.00
CA VAL A 94 17.54 -6.80 8.71
C VAL A 94 17.00 -7.72 7.62
N VAL A 95 16.94 -7.21 6.39
CA VAL A 95 16.44 -7.98 5.24
C VAL A 95 17.58 -8.79 4.63
N ARG A 96 17.37 -10.11 4.50
CA ARG A 96 18.29 -11.05 3.83
C ARG A 96 17.60 -11.71 2.65
N LEU A 97 18.35 -11.92 1.57
CA LEU A 97 17.89 -12.67 0.41
C LEU A 97 17.95 -14.17 0.69
N THR A 98 16.96 -14.91 0.21
CA THR A 98 16.97 -16.38 0.21
C THR A 98 17.50 -16.91 -1.12
N GLU A 99 17.75 -18.22 -1.22
CA GLU A 99 18.16 -18.86 -2.48
C GLU A 99 17.15 -18.62 -3.61
N LYS A 100 15.86 -18.52 -3.27
CA LYS A 100 14.78 -18.22 -4.23
C LYS A 100 14.99 -16.86 -4.92
N ALA A 101 15.44 -15.85 -4.19
CA ALA A 101 15.77 -14.54 -4.78
C ALA A 101 16.97 -14.62 -5.74
N VAL A 102 17.93 -15.54 -5.50
CA VAL A 102 19.06 -15.75 -6.40
C VAL A 102 18.61 -16.30 -7.75
N ASN A 103 17.62 -17.20 -7.78
CA ASN A 103 17.05 -17.73 -9.02
C ASN A 103 16.38 -16.63 -9.86
N VAL A 104 15.66 -15.72 -9.20
CA VAL A 104 15.05 -14.55 -9.85
C VAL A 104 16.11 -13.60 -10.41
N LEU A 105 17.18 -13.33 -9.66
CA LEU A 105 18.31 -12.51 -10.13
C LEU A 105 19.03 -13.13 -11.33
N LYS A 106 19.11 -14.47 -11.40
CA LYS A 106 19.66 -15.21 -12.55
C LYS A 106 18.68 -15.36 -13.71
N GLY A 107 17.47 -14.81 -13.62
CA GLY A 107 16.43 -14.91 -14.66
C GLY A 107 15.79 -16.29 -14.79
N LYS A 108 15.98 -17.18 -13.80
CA LYS A 108 15.45 -18.56 -13.82
C LYS A 108 14.02 -18.67 -13.31
N GLU A 109 13.53 -17.67 -12.58
CA GLU A 109 12.22 -17.68 -11.94
C GLU A 109 11.49 -16.34 -12.14
N GLN A 110 10.18 -16.40 -12.38
CA GLN A 110 9.33 -15.22 -12.50
C GLN A 110 8.57 -14.97 -11.20
N VAL A 111 8.41 -13.69 -10.85
CA VAL A 111 7.73 -13.28 -9.61
C VAL A 111 6.35 -12.71 -9.94
N PHE A 112 5.34 -13.23 -9.23
CA PHE A 112 3.95 -12.81 -9.39
C PHE A 112 3.42 -12.26 -8.08
N LYS A 113 2.69 -11.14 -8.18
CA LYS A 113 1.97 -10.54 -7.05
C LYS A 113 0.47 -10.72 -7.23
N LYS A 114 -0.22 -11.27 -6.21
CA LYS A 114 -1.68 -11.32 -6.18
C LYS A 114 -2.25 -9.91 -6.06
N MET A 115 -3.14 -9.53 -6.97
CA MET A 115 -3.84 -8.25 -6.87
C MET A 115 -5.02 -8.36 -5.89
N HIS A 116 -4.89 -7.74 -4.73
CA HIS A 116 -6.05 -7.40 -3.91
C HIS A 116 -6.66 -6.11 -4.46
N LYS A 117 -7.91 -6.13 -4.92
CA LYS A 117 -8.62 -4.90 -5.30
C LYS A 117 -8.53 -3.95 -4.11
N LYS A 118 -7.94 -2.76 -4.31
CA LYS A 118 -8.12 -1.66 -3.37
C LYS A 118 -9.62 -1.44 -3.27
N ILE A 119 -10.20 -1.73 -2.12
CA ILE A 119 -11.56 -1.34 -1.80
C ILE A 119 -11.56 0.19 -1.79
N GLN A 120 -11.93 0.80 -2.92
CA GLN A 120 -12.09 2.26 -3.06
C GLN A 120 -13.32 2.77 -2.29
N SER A 121 -14.00 1.93 -1.52
CA SER A 121 -15.26 2.29 -0.86
C SER A 121 -15.08 3.25 0.31
N LYS A 122 -13.88 3.45 0.88
CA LYS A 122 -13.71 4.38 2.02
C LYS A 122 -14.20 5.79 1.69
N ARG A 123 -13.88 6.32 0.49
CA ARG A 123 -14.33 7.66 0.08
C ARG A 123 -15.84 7.68 -0.18
N LEU A 124 -16.37 6.65 -0.83
CA LEU A 124 -17.79 6.55 -1.16
C LEU A 124 -18.66 6.40 0.11
N ILE A 125 -18.22 5.58 1.07
CA ILE A 125 -18.86 5.40 2.37
C ILE A 125 -18.83 6.72 3.17
N ILE A 126 -17.70 7.44 3.16
CA ILE A 126 -17.63 8.75 3.84
C ILE A 126 -18.58 9.77 3.19
N LEU A 127 -18.67 9.81 1.86
CA LEU A 127 -19.63 10.68 1.17
C LEU A 127 -21.08 10.29 1.51
N TYR A 128 -21.39 9.00 1.46
CA TYR A 128 -22.73 8.49 1.81
C TYR A 128 -23.13 8.86 3.24
N LEU A 129 -22.23 8.66 4.22
CA LEU A 129 -22.48 9.02 5.62
C LEU A 129 -22.63 10.53 5.83
N LYS A 130 -21.91 11.36 5.07
CA LYS A 130 -22.09 12.82 5.08
C LYS A 130 -23.47 13.21 4.58
N CYS A 131 -23.92 12.63 3.45
CA CYS A 131 -25.26 12.87 2.92
C CYS A 131 -26.36 12.41 3.88
N LEU A 132 -26.23 11.23 4.48
CA LEU A 132 -27.22 10.70 5.42
C LEU A 132 -27.43 11.64 6.62
N ARG A 133 -26.34 12.15 7.22
CA ARG A 133 -26.41 13.14 8.32
C ARG A 133 -27.06 14.46 7.88
N ALA A 134 -26.87 14.88 6.64
CA ALA A 134 -27.52 16.09 6.12
C ALA A 134 -29.03 15.89 5.97
N LEU A 135 -29.47 14.72 5.48
CA LEU A 135 -30.88 14.36 5.37
C LEU A 135 -31.56 14.27 6.75
N GLU A 136 -30.90 13.66 7.75
CA GLU A 136 -31.40 13.62 9.13
C GLU A 136 -31.62 15.03 9.69
N LYS A 137 -30.68 15.96 9.45
CA LYS A 137 -30.84 17.36 9.88
C LYS A 137 -32.03 18.03 9.20
N LEU A 138 -32.21 17.87 7.90
CA LEU A 138 -33.32 18.45 7.16
C LEU A 138 -34.68 17.91 7.64
N TYR A 139 -34.77 16.62 7.93
CA TYR A 139 -35.97 16.01 8.49
C TYR A 139 -36.32 16.58 9.87
N GLN A 140 -35.32 16.77 10.75
CA GLN A 140 -35.55 17.38 12.07
C GLN A 140 -35.99 18.85 11.97
N ILE A 141 -35.45 19.60 10.99
CA ILE A 141 -35.89 20.96 10.70
C ILE A 141 -37.34 20.98 10.24
N GLY A 142 -37.72 20.11 9.29
CA GLY A 142 -39.10 20.00 8.81
C GLY A 142 -40.10 19.63 9.91
N LYS A 143 -39.71 18.76 10.85
CA LYS A 143 -40.53 18.38 12.01
C LYS A 143 -40.73 19.56 12.98
N ARG A 144 -39.72 20.42 13.14
CA ARG A 144 -39.79 21.67 13.92
C ARG A 144 -40.71 22.71 13.26
N PHE A 145 -40.63 22.89 11.94
CA PHE A 145 -41.50 23.80 11.21
C PHE A 145 -42.98 23.38 11.26
N ARG A 146 -43.26 22.06 11.19
CA ARG A 146 -44.63 21.55 11.32
C ARG A 146 -45.25 21.83 12.71
N LEU A 147 -44.43 21.80 13.77
CA LEU A 147 -44.88 22.15 15.12
C LEU A 147 -45.18 23.66 15.24
N ILE A 148 -44.35 24.51 14.65
CA ILE A 148 -44.52 25.98 14.69
C ILE A 148 -45.76 26.42 13.91
N LEU A 149 -46.00 25.84 12.72
CA LEU A 149 -47.22 26.12 11.95
C LEU A 149 -48.48 25.68 12.70
N TYR A 150 -48.43 24.54 13.40
CA TYR A 150 -49.53 24.07 14.24
C TYR A 150 -49.84 25.06 15.38
N PHE A 151 -48.80 25.59 16.04
CA PHE A 151 -48.97 26.61 17.09
C PHE A 151 -49.46 27.95 16.53
N GLN A 152 -49.03 28.39 15.35
CA GLN A 152 -49.54 29.63 14.71
C GLN A 152 -51.01 29.52 14.30
N THR A 153 -51.46 28.36 13.80
CA THR A 153 -52.88 28.15 13.47
C THR A 153 -53.79 28.10 14.70
N VAL A 154 -53.29 27.62 15.84
CA VAL A 154 -54.09 27.56 17.09
C VAL A 154 -54.18 28.92 17.77
N LEU A 155 -53.12 29.75 17.70
CA LEU A 155 -53.10 31.11 18.28
C LEU A 155 -53.90 32.15 17.47
N TYR A 156 -54.24 31.87 16.20
CA TYR A 156 -54.99 32.79 15.34
C TYR A 156 -56.51 32.53 15.33
N VAL A 157 -56.98 31.50 16.06
CA VAL A 157 -58.40 31.09 16.13
C VAL A 157 -58.96 31.23 17.56
N SER A 158 -58.26 31.98 18.44
CA SER A 158 -58.72 32.41 19.77
C SER A 158 -58.67 33.93 19.84
#